data_AF-A0A7J8CBQ9-F1
#
_entry.id   AF-A0A7J8CBQ9-F1
#
_cell.length_a   1.000
_cell.length_b   1.000
_cell.length_c   1.000
_cell.angle_alpha   90.00
_cell.angle_beta   90.00
_cell.angle_gamma   90.00
#
_symmetry.space_group_name_H-M   'P 1'
#
loop_
_entity.id
_entity.type
_entity.pdbx_description
1 polymer ?
#
loop_
_entity_poly.entity_id
_entity_poly.type
_entity_poly.pdbx_seq_one_letter_code
_entity_poly.pdbx_strand_id
1 'polypeptide(L)'
;MLVVEVANGRSLVWGAEAVQALRERLGVGGRTVGALPRGPRQNSRLGLPLLLMPEEARLLAEIGAVTLVSAPRPDPRQHSLALASFKRQQEQDFQEQSALAAETRETRRQELLEKIAEGQAAKKQKLEQDSGTSESQGANGNQAAEENETRASQASGEQEEAASHC
;
A
#
# COMPACT_ATOMS: atom_id res chain seq x y z
N MET A 1 -33.36 -9.04 -19.60
CA MET A 1 -32.63 -8.13 -20.51
C MET A 1 -31.48 -7.54 -19.71
N LEU A 2 -30.25 -7.60 -20.21
CA LEU A 2 -29.08 -7.15 -19.45
C LEU A 2 -28.92 -5.64 -19.60
N VAL A 3 -28.59 -4.94 -18.52
CA VAL A 3 -28.39 -3.48 -18.53
C VAL A 3 -26.90 -3.17 -18.55
N VAL A 4 -26.48 -2.35 -19.51
CA VAL A 4 -25.13 -1.79 -19.58
C VAL A 4 -25.23 -0.29 -19.43
N GLU A 5 -24.48 0.25 -18.48
CA GLU A 5 -24.40 1.68 -18.25
C GLU A 5 -23.35 2.31 -19.17
N VAL A 6 -23.71 3.37 -19.88
CA VAL A 6 -22.78 4.14 -20.71
C VAL A 6 -22.46 5.46 -20.03
N ALA A 7 -21.22 5.56 -19.51
CA ALA A 7 -20.70 6.74 -18.83
C ALA A 7 -19.36 7.16 -19.45
N ASN A 8 -19.23 8.43 -19.86
CA ASN A 8 -18.01 8.99 -20.45
C ASN A 8 -17.44 8.16 -21.63
N GLY A 9 -18.31 7.63 -22.48
CA GLY A 9 -17.93 6.78 -23.62
C GLY A 9 -17.47 5.37 -23.25
N ARG A 10 -17.67 4.94 -21.99
CA ARG A 10 -17.36 3.60 -21.51
C ARG A 10 -18.64 2.85 -21.18
N SER A 11 -18.70 1.60 -21.63
CA SER A 11 -19.81 0.68 -21.40
C SER A 11 -19.50 -0.23 -20.22
N LEU A 12 -20.22 -0.04 -19.11
CA LEU A 12 -19.95 -0.67 -17.82
C LEU A 12 -21.11 -1.57 -17.39
N VAL A 13 -20.78 -2.76 -16.90
CA VAL A 13 -21.74 -3.68 -16.27
C VAL A 13 -21.40 -3.79 -14.79
N TRP A 14 -22.33 -3.35 -13.94
CA TRP A 14 -22.16 -3.36 -12.48
C TRP A 14 -22.68 -4.63 -11.81
N GLY A 15 -23.65 -5.33 -12.43
CA GLY A 15 -24.28 -6.51 -11.85
C GLY A 15 -23.45 -7.78 -12.03
N ALA A 16 -23.18 -8.51 -10.94
CA ALA A 16 -22.48 -9.79 -10.99
C ALA A 16 -23.20 -10.83 -11.86
N GLU A 17 -24.52 -10.95 -11.73
CA GLU A 17 -25.34 -11.85 -12.53
C GLU A 17 -25.32 -11.49 -14.02
N ALA A 18 -25.33 -10.18 -14.33
CA ALA A 18 -25.25 -9.70 -15.69
C ALA A 18 -23.89 -10.04 -16.33
N VAL A 19 -22.80 -9.90 -15.57
CA VAL A 19 -21.46 -10.30 -16.01
C VAL A 19 -21.35 -11.82 -16.18
N GLN A 20 -21.93 -12.60 -15.28
CA GLN A 20 -21.97 -14.05 -15.41
C GLN A 20 -22.74 -14.48 -16.66
N ALA A 21 -23.92 -13.90 -16.90
CA ALA A 21 -24.71 -14.17 -18.10
C ALA A 21 -23.96 -13.79 -19.38
N LEU A 22 -23.23 -12.66 -19.39
CA LEU A 22 -22.39 -12.27 -20.52
C LEU A 22 -21.29 -13.29 -20.82
N ARG A 23 -20.60 -13.78 -19.77
CA ARG A 23 -19.50 -14.73 -19.94
C ARG A 23 -19.98 -16.13 -20.33
N GLU A 24 -21.00 -16.64 -19.64
CA GLU A 24 -21.45 -18.02 -19.80
C GLU A 24 -22.37 -18.20 -21.01
N ARG A 25 -23.27 -17.24 -21.27
CA ARG A 25 -24.29 -17.39 -22.32
C ARG A 25 -23.91 -16.72 -23.63
N LEU A 26 -23.18 -15.62 -23.57
CA LEU A 26 -22.83 -14.80 -24.73
C LEU A 26 -21.34 -14.87 -25.09
N GLY A 27 -20.52 -15.53 -24.27
CA GLY A 27 -19.08 -15.67 -24.50
C GLY A 27 -18.30 -14.35 -24.39
N VAL A 28 -18.90 -13.31 -23.80
CA VAL A 28 -18.28 -11.98 -23.70
C VAL A 28 -17.45 -11.90 -22.42
N GLY A 29 -16.14 -11.85 -22.58
CA GLY A 29 -15.20 -11.79 -21.47
C GLY A 29 -15.17 -10.43 -20.78
N GLY A 30 -15.14 -9.35 -21.59
CA GLY A 30 -14.90 -7.96 -21.18
C GLY A 30 -13.59 -7.76 -20.41
N ARG A 31 -13.32 -6.52 -19.99
CA ARG A 31 -12.21 -6.18 -19.10
C ARG A 31 -12.73 -5.75 -17.72
N THR A 32 -12.27 -6.37 -16.66
CA THR A 32 -12.65 -5.98 -15.30
C THR A 32 -11.92 -4.70 -14.88
N VAL A 33 -12.64 -3.76 -14.24
CA VAL A 33 -12.08 -2.47 -13.75
C VAL A 33 -12.28 -2.39 -12.24
N GLY A 34 -11.34 -1.77 -11.52
CA GLY A 34 -11.55 -1.42 -10.10
C GLY A 34 -10.75 -2.21 -9.07
N ALA A 35 -9.97 -3.22 -9.46
CA ALA A 35 -9.05 -3.90 -8.54
C ALA A 35 -7.61 -3.78 -9.03
N LEU A 36 -6.73 -3.19 -8.20
CA LEU A 36 -5.29 -3.43 -8.30
C LEU A 36 -5.06 -4.90 -7.89
N PRO A 37 -4.37 -5.70 -8.71
CA PRO A 37 -4.02 -7.07 -8.33
C PRO A 37 -3.08 -7.03 -7.11
N ARG A 38 -3.59 -7.34 -5.92
CA ARG A 38 -2.78 -7.51 -4.69
C ARG A 38 -2.14 -8.91 -4.61
N GLY A 39 -2.31 -9.74 -5.64
CA GLY A 39 -1.67 -11.05 -5.75
C GLY A 39 -1.98 -11.74 -7.08
N PRO A 40 -1.21 -12.78 -7.44
CA PRO A 40 -1.47 -13.58 -8.63
C PRO A 40 -2.87 -14.20 -8.57
N ARG A 41 -3.64 -14.08 -9.66
CA ARG A 41 -5.01 -14.61 -9.85
C ARG A 41 -6.15 -13.91 -9.08
N GLN A 42 -5.92 -12.76 -8.45
CA GLN A 42 -6.99 -12.02 -7.77
C GLN A 42 -8.04 -11.41 -8.74
N ASN A 43 -7.64 -11.13 -9.98
CA ASN A 43 -8.52 -10.62 -11.04
C ASN A 43 -9.71 -11.55 -11.32
N SER A 44 -9.61 -12.82 -10.95
CA SER A 44 -10.66 -13.82 -11.13
C SER A 44 -11.82 -13.67 -10.15
N ARG A 45 -11.65 -12.98 -9.01
CA ARG A 45 -12.66 -12.89 -7.93
C ARG A 45 -13.21 -11.50 -7.63
N LEU A 46 -12.54 -10.42 -8.02
CA LEU A 46 -13.01 -9.04 -7.78
C LEU A 46 -12.88 -8.24 -9.08
N GLY A 47 -13.95 -8.20 -9.87
CA GLY A 47 -13.88 -7.75 -11.26
C GLY A 47 -15.04 -6.89 -11.75
N LEU A 48 -15.80 -6.28 -10.84
CA LEU A 48 -16.86 -5.35 -11.19
C LEU A 48 -16.37 -3.90 -10.99
N PRO A 49 -16.75 -2.97 -11.88
CA PRO A 49 -17.56 -3.18 -13.08
C PRO A 49 -16.80 -3.90 -14.21
N LEU A 50 -17.53 -4.63 -15.05
CA LEU A 50 -17.01 -5.14 -16.31
C LEU A 50 -17.11 -4.05 -17.38
N LEU A 51 -15.97 -3.65 -17.92
CA LEU A 51 -15.87 -2.76 -19.06
C LEU A 51 -15.96 -3.57 -20.36
N LEU A 52 -16.95 -3.25 -21.17
CA LEU A 52 -17.09 -3.77 -22.52
C LEU A 52 -16.34 -2.85 -23.50
N MET A 53 -15.72 -3.46 -24.51
CA MET A 53 -15.22 -2.74 -25.66
C MET A 53 -16.39 -2.09 -26.43
N PRO A 54 -16.18 -0.97 -27.14
CA PRO A 54 -17.23 -0.33 -27.94
C PRO A 54 -17.87 -1.29 -28.93
N GLU A 55 -17.08 -2.17 -29.55
CA GLU A 55 -17.51 -3.19 -30.51
C GLU A 55 -18.38 -4.26 -29.84
N GLU A 56 -17.98 -4.75 -28.66
CA GLU A 56 -18.76 -5.71 -27.88
C GLU A 56 -20.11 -5.11 -27.46
N ALA A 57 -20.09 -3.89 -26.91
CA ALA A 57 -21.30 -3.21 -26.47
C ALA A 57 -22.26 -2.92 -27.62
N ARG A 58 -21.72 -2.51 -28.78
CA ARG A 58 -22.51 -2.28 -29.99
C ARG A 58 -23.12 -3.57 -30.51
N LEU A 59 -22.33 -4.63 -30.66
CA LEU A 59 -22.82 -5.93 -31.13
C LEU A 59 -23.91 -6.48 -30.20
N LEU A 60 -23.69 -6.42 -28.89
CA LEU A 60 -24.65 -6.87 -27.88
C LEU A 60 -25.97 -6.08 -27.91
N ALA A 61 -25.92 -4.80 -28.24
CA ALA A 61 -27.11 -3.98 -28.45
C ALA A 61 -27.81 -4.31 -29.78
N GLU A 62 -27.06 -4.50 -30.87
CA GLU A 62 -27.59 -4.85 -32.20
C GLU A 62 -28.33 -6.19 -32.18
N ILE A 63 -27.83 -7.19 -31.46
CA ILE A 63 -28.50 -8.50 -31.30
C ILE A 63 -29.63 -8.47 -30.26
N GLY A 64 -29.85 -7.33 -29.58
CA GLY A 64 -30.89 -7.16 -28.57
C GLY A 64 -30.63 -7.88 -27.23
N ALA A 65 -29.40 -8.34 -26.98
CA ALA A 65 -29.04 -9.01 -25.72
C ALA A 65 -28.94 -8.04 -24.54
N VAL A 66 -28.59 -6.78 -24.83
CA VAL A 66 -28.29 -5.73 -23.85
C VAL A 66 -29.03 -4.43 -24.19
N THR A 67 -29.47 -3.72 -23.15
CA THR A 67 -29.90 -2.32 -23.24
C THR A 67 -28.79 -1.40 -22.76
N LEU A 68 -28.37 -0.48 -23.63
CA LEU A 68 -27.46 0.60 -23.26
C LEU A 68 -28.25 1.71 -22.57
N VAL A 69 -27.94 1.99 -21.32
CA VAL A 69 -28.55 3.05 -20.51
C VAL A 69 -27.49 4.10 -20.23
N SER A 70 -27.72 5.36 -20.60
CA SER A 70 -26.82 6.43 -20.17
C SER A 70 -27.20 6.84 -18.75
N ALA A 71 -26.23 6.77 -17.82
CA ALA A 71 -26.46 7.30 -16.49
C ALA A 71 -26.72 8.81 -16.57
N PRO A 72 -27.68 9.33 -15.78
CA PRO A 72 -27.94 10.75 -15.74
C PRO A 72 -26.64 11.47 -15.34
N ARG A 73 -26.19 12.40 -16.19
CA ARG A 73 -25.04 13.23 -15.86
C ARG A 73 -25.40 14.08 -14.64
N PRO A 74 -24.67 13.97 -13.51
CA PRO A 74 -24.92 14.85 -12.38
C PRO A 74 -24.73 16.30 -12.83
N ASP A 75 -25.52 17.21 -12.26
CA ASP A 75 -25.37 18.64 -12.52
C ASP A 75 -23.91 19.04 -12.26
N PRO A 76 -23.20 19.64 -13.24
CA PRO A 76 -21.81 20.06 -13.08
C PRO A 76 -21.56 20.86 -11.81
N ARG A 77 -22.52 21.67 -11.36
CA ARG A 77 -22.41 22.44 -10.12
C ARG A 77 -22.42 21.52 -8.90
N GLN A 78 -23.38 20.60 -8.81
CA GLN A 78 -23.45 19.61 -7.73
C GLN A 78 -22.19 18.73 -7.70
N HIS A 79 -21.70 18.32 -8.86
CA HIS A 79 -20.46 17.55 -8.97
C HIS A 79 -19.25 18.34 -8.46
N SER A 80 -19.12 19.62 -8.83
CA SER A 80 -18.03 20.47 -8.36
C SER A 80 -18.04 20.68 -6.84
N LEU A 81 -19.22 20.82 -6.24
CA LEU A 81 -19.38 20.93 -4.80
C LEU A 81 -19.02 19.62 -4.09
N ALA A 82 -19.49 18.48 -4.61
CA ALA A 82 -19.16 17.16 -4.09
C ALA A 82 -17.65 16.86 -4.17
N LEU A 83 -17.00 17.28 -5.27
CA LEU A 83 -15.55 17.16 -5.41
C LEU A 83 -14.81 18.04 -4.40
N ALA A 84 -15.27 19.27 -4.17
CA ALA A 84 -14.65 20.16 -3.19
C ALA A 84 -14.79 19.63 -1.76
N SER A 85 -15.97 19.09 -1.39
CA SER A 85 -16.17 18.46 -0.08
C SER A 85 -15.31 17.20 0.07
N PHE A 86 -15.22 16.36 -0.96
CA PHE A 86 -14.39 15.17 -0.95
C PHE A 86 -12.91 15.51 -0.77
N LYS A 87 -12.38 16.52 -1.48
CA LYS A 87 -11.00 16.98 -1.33
C LYS A 87 -10.72 17.53 0.07
N ARG A 88 -11.65 18.29 0.64
CA ARG A 88 -11.53 18.79 2.01
C ARG A 88 -11.45 17.62 3.00
N GLN A 89 -12.32 16.63 2.85
CA GLN A 89 -12.31 15.45 3.71
C GLN A 89 -11.00 14.67 3.57
N GLN A 90 -10.52 14.45 2.34
CA GLN A 90 -9.25 13.75 2.11
C GLN A 90 -8.07 14.46 2.80
N GLU A 91 -8.03 15.78 2.75
CA GLU A 91 -6.99 16.57 3.42
C GLU A 91 -7.08 16.46 4.95
N GLN A 92 -8.30 16.49 5.51
CA GLN A 92 -8.53 16.27 6.94
C GLN A 92 -8.06 14.89 7.38
N ASP A 93 -8.49 13.85 6.66
CA ASP A 93 -8.09 12.47 6.93
C ASP A 93 -6.56 12.30 6.85
N PHE A 94 -5.91 12.95 5.87
CA PHE A 94 -4.46 12.94 5.74
C PHE A 94 -3.77 13.61 6.92
N GLN A 95 -4.25 14.77 7.36
CA GLN A 95 -3.70 15.48 8.52
C GLN A 95 -3.85 14.64 9.79
N GLU A 96 -5.01 14.06 10.04
CA GLU A 96 -5.26 13.17 11.17
C GLU A 96 -4.35 11.94 11.15
N GLN A 97 -4.24 11.26 10.01
CA GLN A 97 -3.34 10.11 9.85
C GLN A 97 -1.88 10.49 10.02
N SER A 98 -1.48 11.67 9.55
CA SER A 98 -0.10 12.16 9.69
C SER A 98 0.27 12.43 11.15
N ALA A 99 -0.66 13.01 11.93
CA ALA A 99 -0.48 13.27 13.34
C ALA A 99 -0.37 11.96 14.14
N LEU A 100 -1.28 11.01 13.90
CA LEU A 100 -1.25 9.69 14.54
C LEU A 100 0.03 8.91 14.17
N ALA A 101 0.47 9.01 12.92
CA ALA A 101 1.72 8.39 12.47
C ALA A 101 2.96 9.03 13.13
N ALA A 102 2.95 10.35 13.35
CA ALA A 102 4.02 11.05 14.08
C ALA A 102 4.06 10.61 15.55
N GLU A 103 2.92 10.59 16.24
CA GLU A 103 2.83 10.11 17.63
C GLU A 103 3.32 8.66 17.76
N THR A 104 2.91 7.78 16.85
CA THR A 104 3.36 6.38 16.81
C THR A 104 4.87 6.25 16.61
N ARG A 105 5.50 7.16 15.85
CA ARG A 105 6.96 7.19 15.68
C ARG A 105 7.66 7.68 16.94
N GLU A 106 7.09 8.67 17.62
CA GLU A 106 7.65 9.21 18.86
C GLU A 106 7.59 8.20 20.01
N THR A 107 6.46 7.53 20.21
CA THR A 107 6.33 6.47 21.22
C THR A 107 7.31 5.33 20.95
N ARG A 108 7.40 4.86 19.70
CA ARG A 108 8.38 3.84 19.30
C ARG A 108 9.83 4.30 19.54
N ARG A 109 10.13 5.58 19.34
CA ARG A 109 11.45 6.16 19.62
C ARG A 109 11.75 6.16 21.13
N GLN A 110 10.77 6.53 21.96
CA GLN A 110 10.91 6.51 23.42
C GLN A 110 11.14 5.09 23.94
N GLU A 111 10.34 4.12 23.49
CA GLU A 111 10.54 2.70 23.86
C GLU A 111 11.93 2.18 23.48
N LEU A 112 12.45 2.59 22.32
CA LEU A 112 13.79 2.19 21.89
C LEU A 112 14.87 2.81 22.78
N LEU A 113 14.71 4.08 23.16
CA LEU A 113 15.64 4.76 24.07
C LEU A 113 15.63 4.12 25.46
N GLU A 114 14.45 3.74 25.97
CA GLU A 114 14.31 3.02 27.24
C GLU A 114 15.05 1.67 27.20
N LYS A 115 14.84 0.87 26.14
CA LYS A 115 15.55 -0.40 25.93
C LYS A 115 17.07 -0.22 25.82
N ILE A 116 17.53 0.86 25.18
CA ILE A 116 18.96 1.19 25.11
C ILE A 116 19.51 1.53 26.51
N ALA A 117 18.79 2.33 27.30
CA ALA A 117 19.21 2.70 28.65
C ALA A 117 19.28 1.48 29.58
N GLU A 118 18.28 0.59 29.54
CA GLU A 118 18.29 -0.68 30.27
C GLU A 118 19.48 -1.56 29.86
N GLY A 119 19.73 -1.69 28.54
CA GLY A 119 20.87 -2.44 28.03
C GLY A 119 22.22 -1.87 28.47
N GLN A 120 22.37 -0.55 28.53
CA GLN A 120 23.57 0.11 29.03
C GLN A 120 23.75 -0.07 30.55
N ALA A 121 22.67 0.00 31.32
CA ALA A 121 22.71 -0.21 32.78
C ALA A 121 23.08 -1.67 33.12
N ALA A 122 22.48 -2.64 32.43
CA ALA A 122 22.83 -4.05 32.58
C ALA A 122 24.29 -4.34 32.20
N LYS A 123 24.81 -3.66 31.16
CA LYS A 123 26.22 -3.76 30.79
C LYS A 123 27.16 -3.20 31.86
N LYS A 124 26.83 -2.06 32.46
CA LYS A 124 27.61 -1.46 33.57
C LYS A 124 27.63 -2.37 34.80
N GLN A 125 26.48 -2.92 35.20
CA GLN A 125 26.41 -3.85 36.34
C GLN A 125 27.23 -5.12 36.12
N LYS A 126 27.24 -5.67 34.88
CA LYS A 126 28.10 -6.81 34.54
C LYS A 126 29.60 -6.46 34.63
N LEU A 127 30.00 -5.30 34.12
CA LEU A 127 31.40 -4.83 34.20
C LEU A 127 31.84 -4.61 35.66
N GLU A 128 30.96 -4.10 36.52
CA GLU A 128 31.25 -3.92 37.95
C GLU A 128 31.38 -5.27 38.67
N GLN A 129 30.54 -6.26 38.35
CA GLN A 129 30.65 -7.63 38.89
C GLN A 129 31.92 -8.36 38.41
N ASP A 130 32.31 -8.18 37.15
CA ASP A 130 33.56 -8.73 36.60
C ASP A 130 34.79 -8.05 37.23
N SER A 131 34.73 -6.74 37.52
CA SER A 131 35.83 -6.02 38.18
C SER A 131 36.02 -6.40 39.66
N GLY A 132 34.95 -6.81 40.36
CA GLY A 132 35.01 -7.31 41.74
C GLY A 132 35.54 -8.74 41.88
N THR A 133 35.70 -9.47 40.76
CA THR A 133 36.23 -10.84 40.75
C THR A 133 37.73 -10.89 40.43
N SER A 134 38.37 -9.75 40.12
CA SER A 134 39.77 -9.71 39.65
C SER A 134 40.82 -9.39 40.73
N GLU A 135 40.45 -9.18 42.00
CA GLU A 135 41.43 -8.98 43.10
C GLU A 135 41.94 -10.29 43.74
N SER A 136 41.57 -11.45 43.19
CA SER A 136 42.09 -12.76 43.61
C SER A 136 42.59 -13.54 42.40
N GLN A 137 43.73 -13.12 41.84
CA GLN A 137 44.81 -13.96 41.30
C GLN A 137 45.70 -13.12 40.37
N GLY A 138 46.81 -12.64 40.92
CA GLY A 138 47.94 -12.19 40.12
C GLY A 138 48.76 -13.37 39.60
N ALA A 139 49.29 -13.17 38.38
CA ALA A 139 50.44 -13.83 37.74
C ALA A 139 50.23 -15.21 37.10
N ASN A 140 50.21 -15.28 35.76
CA ASN A 140 51.31 -15.86 34.97
C ASN A 140 51.15 -15.66 33.44
N GLY A 141 52.24 -15.33 32.75
CA GLY A 141 52.51 -15.86 31.38
C GLY A 141 52.28 -14.96 30.15
N ASN A 142 53.40 -14.55 29.55
CA ASN A 142 53.59 -13.79 28.30
C ASN A 142 52.95 -14.35 26.99
N GLN A 143 52.55 -13.39 26.14
CA GLN A 143 52.80 -13.21 24.67
C GLN A 143 52.63 -14.36 23.66
N ALA A 144 51.74 -14.13 22.68
CA ALA A 144 51.95 -14.15 21.21
C ALA A 144 50.63 -13.66 20.54
N ALA A 145 50.57 -12.50 19.86
CA ALA A 145 50.83 -12.31 18.41
C ALA A 145 50.01 -13.31 17.56
N GLU A 146 49.09 -12.95 16.65
CA GLU A 146 49.08 -11.93 15.59
C GLU A 146 47.66 -11.82 14.98
N GLU A 147 47.29 -10.60 14.54
CA GLU A 147 46.65 -10.23 13.25
C GLU A 147 45.35 -10.94 12.76
N ASN A 148 44.36 -10.32 12.09
CA ASN A 148 44.34 -9.07 11.35
C ASN A 148 42.88 -8.58 11.13
N GLU A 149 42.73 -7.25 11.05
CA GLU A 149 41.82 -6.47 10.20
C GLU A 149 40.47 -7.04 9.72
N THR A 150 39.38 -6.34 10.05
CA THR A 150 38.88 -5.29 9.13
C THR A 150 37.89 -4.36 9.83
N ARG A 151 38.09 -3.09 9.51
CA ARG A 151 37.62 -1.90 10.20
C ARG A 151 36.49 -1.27 9.38
N ALA A 152 35.47 -0.85 10.10
CA ALA A 152 34.69 0.38 9.94
C ALA A 152 34.19 0.87 8.56
N SER A 153 33.06 1.58 8.70
CA SER A 153 32.45 2.55 7.78
C SER A 153 31.52 1.89 6.78
N GLN A 154 30.24 2.25 6.71
CA GLN A 154 29.81 3.60 6.37
C GLN A 154 28.51 4.00 7.07
N ALA A 155 28.54 5.22 7.60
CA ALA A 155 27.37 6.03 7.89
C ALA A 155 26.97 6.82 6.63
N SER A 156 25.72 7.29 6.64
CA SER A 156 25.14 8.42 5.90
C SER A 156 24.90 8.30 4.39
N GLY A 157 23.67 8.65 3.99
CA GLY A 157 23.26 8.87 2.61
C GLY A 157 21.75 8.95 2.44
N GLU A 158 21.14 10.05 2.89
CA GLU A 158 19.84 10.53 2.40
C GLU A 158 20.01 11.06 0.96
N GLN A 159 19.02 10.81 0.08
CA GLN A 159 18.59 11.58 -1.10
C GLN A 159 17.61 10.66 -1.87
N GLU A 160 16.30 10.89 -1.87
CA GLU A 160 15.56 11.90 -2.64
C GLU A 160 15.88 11.80 -4.15
N GLU A 161 15.06 11.03 -4.88
CA GLU A 161 15.00 11.07 -6.33
C GLU A 161 13.54 11.23 -6.77
N ALA A 162 13.15 12.50 -6.89
CA ALA A 162 12.08 12.93 -7.77
C ALA A 162 12.73 13.40 -9.08
N ALA A 163 12.52 12.66 -10.18
CA ALA A 163 12.32 13.23 -11.51
C ALA A 163 12.13 12.13 -12.58
N SER A 164 10.98 12.23 -13.26
CA SER A 164 10.92 12.27 -14.73
C SER A 164 11.53 11.10 -15.52
N HIS A 165 10.66 10.17 -15.93
CA HIS A 165 10.82 9.47 -17.20
C HIS A 165 9.60 9.70 -18.10
N CYS A 166 9.93 9.96 -19.36
CA CYS A 166 9.13 10.49 -20.47
C CYS A 166 7.83 9.73 -20.81
#